data_AF-A0AAU4YC58-F1
#
_entry.id   AF-A0AAU4YC58-F1
#
_cell.length_a   1.000
_cell.length_b   1.000
_cell.length_c   1.000
_cell.angle_alpha   90.00
_cell.angle_beta   90.00
_cell.angle_gamma   90.00
#
_symmetry.space_group_name_H-M   'P 1'
#
loop_
_entity.id
_entity.type
_entity.pdbx_description
1 polymer ?
#
loop_
_entity_poly.entity_id
_entity_poly.type
_entity_poly.pdbx_seq_one_letter_code
_entity_poly.pdbx_strand_id
1 'polypeptide(L)'
;MEGRFQDIVWPASFPDAPRARVPAHALAVLVVVTSVCAAFRGFYWADDPQVSQYRGGLVGSAQAMAAPFGRMGVPLLLMCAVLAGALRSWPRWSYRVLAAVAWTMSALVIFVVLLDTSLTNDADYCTGNVPVDPVSWNVVGLCLVAALTAGSLAGWVARVISRRRARPVVLYAVWLATVAATVVLTLAEPLHTAQTCGPSGIG
;
A
#
# COMPACT_ATOMS: atom_id res chain seq x y z
N MET A 1 -6.44 37.14 4.07
CA MET A 1 -5.71 36.39 3.00
C MET A 1 -5.49 34.91 3.42
N GLU A 2 -6.35 34.33 4.24
CA GLU A 2 -6.07 33.06 4.95
C GLU A 2 -6.59 31.75 4.30
N GLY A 3 -7.21 31.75 3.12
CA GLY A 3 -7.83 30.53 2.57
C GLY A 3 -6.99 29.67 1.60
N ARG A 4 -5.76 30.06 1.24
CA ARG A 4 -5.09 29.56 0.02
C ARG A 4 -4.15 28.36 0.20
N PHE A 5 -3.81 27.98 1.44
CA PHE A 5 -2.90 26.88 1.75
C PHE A 5 -3.61 25.57 2.11
N GLN A 6 -4.91 25.59 2.46
CA GLN A 6 -5.68 24.37 2.77
C GLN A 6 -5.96 23.47 1.55
N ASP A 7 -5.62 23.93 0.35
CA ASP A 7 -5.73 23.20 -0.91
C ASP A 7 -4.47 22.39 -1.26
N ILE A 8 -3.41 22.55 -0.48
CA ILE A 8 -2.09 22.00 -0.77
C ILE A 8 -1.85 20.83 0.19
N VAL A 9 -2.47 19.74 -0.21
CA VAL A 9 -2.07 18.36 0.02
C VAL A 9 -2.20 17.81 1.44
N TRP A 10 -3.04 16.77 1.47
CA TRP A 10 -3.26 15.81 2.53
C TRP A 10 -4.35 16.14 3.58
N PRO A 11 -5.44 15.34 3.67
CA PRO A 11 -5.94 14.36 2.70
C PRO A 11 -7.23 14.82 1.99
N ALA A 12 -7.23 14.62 0.67
CA ALA A 12 -8.33 14.75 -0.29
C ALA A 12 -9.44 15.76 0.07
N SER A 13 -9.14 17.05 -0.01
CA SER A 13 -10.20 18.06 -0.06
C SER A 13 -10.86 17.98 -1.44
N PHE A 14 -11.97 17.24 -1.53
CA PHE A 14 -12.95 17.40 -2.61
C PHE A 14 -13.99 18.43 -2.16
N PRO A 15 -13.77 19.74 -2.41
CA PRO A 15 -14.67 20.79 -1.94
C PRO A 15 -16.10 20.58 -2.47
N ASP A 16 -16.23 20.12 -3.71
CA ASP A 16 -17.52 19.94 -4.38
C ASP A 16 -18.17 18.56 -4.11
N ALA A 17 -17.47 17.65 -3.41
CA ALA A 17 -17.94 16.28 -3.19
C ALA A 17 -17.50 15.74 -1.81
N PRO A 18 -18.11 16.20 -0.69
CA PRO A 18 -17.71 15.78 0.65
C PRO A 18 -17.88 14.26 0.88
N ARG A 19 -18.80 13.62 0.16
CA ARG A 19 -19.01 12.15 0.20
C ARG A 19 -17.83 11.35 -0.34
N ALA A 20 -16.93 11.97 -1.13
CA ALA A 20 -15.75 11.32 -1.70
C ALA A 20 -14.57 11.20 -0.72
N ARG A 21 -14.61 11.88 0.44
CA ARG A 21 -13.50 11.87 1.41
C ARG A 21 -13.23 10.49 2.00
N VAL A 22 -14.29 9.83 2.49
CA VAL A 22 -14.20 8.49 3.10
C VAL A 22 -13.62 7.46 2.11
N PRO A 23 -14.16 7.28 0.89
CA PRO A 23 -13.58 6.33 -0.05
C PRO A 23 -12.19 6.72 -0.53
N ALA A 24 -11.84 8.02 -0.55
CA ALA A 24 -10.48 8.44 -0.84
C ALA A 24 -9.50 8.02 0.27
N HIS A 25 -9.80 8.27 1.55
CA HIS A 25 -8.94 7.78 2.63
C HIS A 25 -8.80 6.26 2.61
N ALA A 26 -9.91 5.54 2.40
CA ALA A 26 -9.88 4.08 2.29
C ALA A 26 -8.97 3.62 1.14
N LEU A 27 -9.09 4.25 -0.03
CA LEU A 27 -8.23 3.96 -1.18
C LEU A 27 -6.76 4.26 -0.89
N ALA A 28 -6.46 5.37 -0.23
CA ALA A 28 -5.08 5.71 0.13
C ALA A 28 -4.48 4.70 1.11
N VAL A 29 -5.23 4.27 2.13
CA VAL A 29 -4.80 3.23 3.07
C VAL A 29 -4.53 1.93 2.31
N LEU A 30 -5.45 1.51 1.42
CA LEU A 30 -5.25 0.32 0.60
C LEU A 30 -3.99 0.42 -0.24
N VAL A 31 -3.77 1.53 -0.93
CA VAL A 31 -2.55 1.75 -1.74
C VAL A 31 -1.30 1.66 -0.89
N VAL A 32 -1.27 2.31 0.28
CA VAL A 32 -0.11 2.26 1.18
C VAL A 32 0.16 0.84 1.65
N VAL A 33 -0.86 0.13 2.14
CA VAL A 33 -0.72 -1.26 2.61
C VAL A 33 -0.23 -2.16 1.46
N THR A 34 -0.85 -2.06 0.28
CA THR A 34 -0.43 -2.84 -0.90
C THR A 34 1.03 -2.54 -1.29
N SER A 35 1.45 -1.28 -1.21
CA SER A 35 2.82 -0.86 -1.55
C SER A 35 3.84 -1.39 -0.56
N VAL A 36 3.55 -1.32 0.73
CA VAL A 36 4.40 -1.89 1.80
C VAL A 36 4.51 -3.40 1.59
N CYS A 37 3.38 -4.10 1.46
CA CYS A 37 3.38 -5.54 1.24
C CYS A 37 4.19 -5.91 -0.03
N ALA A 38 4.07 -5.12 -1.11
CA ALA A 38 4.80 -5.37 -2.35
C ALA A 38 6.31 -5.17 -2.18
N ALA A 39 6.73 -4.17 -1.41
CA ALA A 39 8.13 -3.93 -1.11
C ALA A 39 8.73 -5.08 -0.30
N PHE A 40 8.06 -5.53 0.77
CA PHE A 40 8.48 -6.70 1.55
C PHE A 40 8.63 -7.93 0.66
N ARG A 41 7.65 -8.22 -0.19
CA ARG A 41 7.76 -9.36 -1.11
C ARG A 41 8.92 -9.22 -2.11
N GLY A 42 9.05 -8.04 -2.70
CA GLY A 42 9.98 -7.80 -3.80
C GLY A 42 11.44 -7.67 -3.36
N PHE A 43 11.70 -7.28 -2.11
CA PHE A 43 13.05 -6.98 -1.63
C PHE A 43 13.46 -7.80 -0.41
N TYR A 44 12.58 -7.96 0.58
CA TYR A 44 12.90 -8.72 1.80
C TYR A 44 12.92 -10.23 1.53
N TRP A 45 12.01 -10.72 0.68
CA TRP A 45 11.83 -12.16 0.43
C TRP A 45 12.38 -12.67 -0.91
N ALA A 46 13.09 -11.82 -1.66
CA ALA A 46 13.53 -12.13 -3.01
C ALA A 46 14.77 -13.03 -3.03
N ASP A 47 15.71 -12.79 -2.11
CA ASP A 47 17.04 -13.42 -2.12
C ASP A 47 17.21 -14.52 -1.08
N ASP A 48 16.15 -14.89 -0.35
CA ASP A 48 16.25 -15.94 0.67
C ASP A 48 16.21 -17.35 0.03
N PRO A 49 17.34 -18.09 0.04
CA PRO A 49 17.43 -19.41 -0.59
C PRO A 49 16.57 -20.45 0.14
N GLN A 50 16.31 -20.30 1.44
CA GLN A 50 15.45 -21.20 2.21
C GLN A 50 13.98 -21.00 1.84
N VAL A 51 13.56 -19.75 1.64
CA VAL A 51 12.24 -19.42 1.10
C VAL A 51 12.09 -19.95 -0.34
N SER A 52 13.15 -19.91 -1.15
CA SER A 52 13.14 -20.49 -2.50
C SER A 52 12.99 -22.02 -2.51
N GLN A 53 13.58 -22.72 -1.54
CA GLN A 53 13.47 -24.18 -1.38
C GLN A 53 12.11 -24.61 -0.82
N TYR A 54 11.55 -23.87 0.15
CA TYR A 54 10.17 -24.05 0.61
C TYR A 54 9.15 -23.73 -0.52
N ARG A 55 9.41 -22.69 -1.34
CA ARG A 55 8.62 -22.35 -2.55
C ARG A 55 8.76 -23.40 -3.67
N GLY A 56 9.92 -24.06 -3.80
CA GLY A 56 10.18 -25.08 -4.80
C GLY A 56 9.47 -26.41 -4.51
N GLY A 57 9.32 -26.77 -3.23
CA GLY A 57 8.56 -27.96 -2.79
C GLY A 57 7.04 -27.81 -2.90
N LEU A 58 6.52 -26.59 -2.84
CA LEU A 58 5.12 -26.24 -3.09
C LEU A 58 5.00 -25.29 -4.29
N VAL A 59 5.02 -25.83 -5.51
CA VAL A 59 4.63 -25.08 -6.72
C VAL A 59 3.24 -24.41 -6.58
N GLY A 60 2.38 -24.88 -5.65
CA GLY A 60 1.12 -24.24 -5.28
C GLY A 60 1.23 -23.00 -4.35
N SER A 61 2.33 -22.82 -3.60
CA SER A 61 2.45 -21.77 -2.58
C SER A 61 2.99 -20.43 -3.11
N ALA A 62 3.86 -20.46 -4.12
CA ALA A 62 4.26 -19.24 -4.86
C ALA A 62 3.07 -18.63 -5.61
N GLN A 63 2.17 -19.47 -6.14
CA GLN A 63 0.83 -19.08 -6.59
C GLN A 63 -0.05 -18.60 -5.43
N ALA A 64 -0.02 -19.27 -4.27
CA ALA A 64 -0.78 -18.87 -3.09
C ALA A 64 -0.37 -17.49 -2.54
N MET A 65 0.90 -17.07 -2.70
CA MET A 65 1.33 -15.70 -2.39
C MET A 65 1.07 -14.74 -3.55
N ALA A 66 1.23 -15.13 -4.83
CA ALA A 66 0.90 -14.25 -5.97
C ALA A 66 -0.60 -13.90 -6.01
N ALA A 67 -1.45 -14.82 -5.56
CA ALA A 67 -2.89 -14.67 -5.50
C ALA A 67 -3.38 -13.49 -4.61
N PRO A 68 -2.95 -13.29 -3.34
CA PRO A 68 -3.39 -12.18 -2.50
C PRO A 68 -3.01 -10.81 -3.06
N PHE A 69 -1.88 -10.67 -3.76
CA PHE A 69 -1.49 -9.41 -4.40
C PHE A 69 -2.28 -9.12 -5.68
N GLY A 70 -2.50 -10.13 -6.53
CA GLY A 70 -3.47 -10.02 -7.61
C GLY A 70 -4.87 -9.71 -7.07
N ARG A 71 -5.24 -10.27 -5.90
CA ARG A 71 -6.50 -9.99 -5.22
C ARG A 71 -6.55 -8.59 -4.62
N MET A 72 -5.45 -7.95 -4.21
CA MET A 72 -5.45 -6.54 -3.76
C MET A 72 -5.79 -5.56 -4.90
N GLY A 73 -5.59 -5.95 -6.16
CA GLY A 73 -6.09 -5.19 -7.31
C GLY A 73 -7.61 -5.04 -7.31
N VAL A 74 -8.35 -6.04 -6.82
CA VAL A 74 -9.82 -6.02 -6.79
C VAL A 74 -10.38 -4.94 -5.83
N PRO A 75 -10.03 -4.89 -4.52
CA PRO A 75 -10.48 -3.84 -3.63
C PRO A 75 -9.97 -2.45 -4.05
N LEU A 76 -8.78 -2.35 -4.66
CA LEU A 76 -8.29 -1.08 -5.22
C LEU A 76 -9.19 -0.59 -6.36
N LEU A 77 -9.49 -1.44 -7.34
CA LEU A 77 -10.38 -1.09 -8.45
C LEU A 77 -11.81 -0.79 -7.97
N LEU A 78 -12.32 -1.57 -7.02
CA LEU A 78 -13.62 -1.33 -6.42
C LEU A 78 -13.66 0.01 -5.68
N MET A 79 -12.65 0.35 -4.87
CA MET A 79 -12.60 1.65 -4.19
C MET A 79 -12.38 2.82 -5.15
N CYS A 80 -11.62 2.63 -6.23
CA CYS A 80 -11.55 3.59 -7.34
C CYS A 80 -12.93 3.83 -7.97
N ALA A 81 -13.71 2.76 -8.19
CA ALA A 81 -15.06 2.85 -8.73
C ALA A 81 -16.04 3.52 -7.75
N VAL A 82 -15.94 3.23 -6.45
CA VAL A 82 -16.71 3.93 -5.39
C VAL A 82 -16.37 5.42 -5.38
N LEU A 83 -15.09 5.77 -5.46
CA LEU A 83 -14.64 7.16 -5.53
C LEU A 83 -15.18 7.85 -6.79
N ALA A 84 -15.10 7.19 -7.95
CA ALA A 84 -15.67 7.72 -9.19
C ALA A 84 -17.19 7.92 -9.10
N GLY A 85 -17.90 6.97 -8.47
CA GLY A 85 -19.34 7.07 -8.21
C GLY A 85 -19.70 8.20 -7.25
N ALA A 86 -18.88 8.43 -6.22
CA ALA A 86 -19.02 9.55 -5.28
C ALA A 86 -18.81 10.91 -5.98
N LEU A 87 -17.89 10.99 -6.93
CA LEU A 87 -17.58 12.19 -7.70
C LEU A 87 -18.59 12.46 -8.83
N ARG A 88 -19.16 11.42 -9.43
CA ARG A 88 -20.14 11.51 -10.54
C ARG A 88 -21.60 11.45 -10.09
N SER A 89 -21.86 11.53 -8.78
CA SER A 89 -23.21 11.49 -8.19
C SER A 89 -24.08 10.33 -8.70
N TRP A 90 -23.54 9.11 -8.67
CA TRP A 90 -24.26 7.91 -9.11
C TRP A 90 -25.57 7.67 -8.34
N PRO A 91 -26.53 6.92 -8.93
CA PRO A 91 -27.75 6.53 -8.24
C PRO A 91 -27.45 5.93 -6.87
N ARG A 92 -28.21 6.37 -5.85
CA ARG A 92 -27.94 6.02 -4.44
C ARG A 92 -27.84 4.51 -4.20
N TRP A 93 -28.64 3.71 -4.89
CA TRP A 93 -28.68 2.27 -4.70
C TRP A 93 -27.46 1.57 -5.29
N SER A 94 -27.08 1.85 -6.54
CA SER A 94 -25.88 1.28 -7.16
C SER A 94 -24.61 1.69 -6.42
N TYR A 95 -24.53 2.95 -5.99
CA TYR A 95 -23.42 3.43 -5.14
C TYR A 95 -23.34 2.66 -3.81
N ARG A 96 -24.47 2.45 -3.12
CA ARG A 96 -24.47 1.73 -1.82
C ARG A 96 -24.06 0.27 -1.96
N VAL A 97 -24.57 -0.42 -2.99
CA VAL A 97 -24.22 -1.81 -3.26
C VAL A 97 -22.73 -1.92 -3.58
N LEU A 98 -22.22 -1.07 -4.48
CA LEU A 98 -20.80 -1.06 -4.83
C LEU A 98 -19.92 -0.73 -3.61
N ALA A 99 -20.30 0.26 -2.81
CA ALA A 99 -19.57 0.59 -1.59
C ALA A 99 -19.54 -0.58 -0.61
N ALA A 100 -20.69 -1.23 -0.36
CA ALA A 100 -20.74 -2.39 0.51
C ALA A 100 -19.80 -3.51 0.02
N VAL A 101 -19.85 -3.84 -1.28
CA VAL A 101 -18.96 -4.84 -1.88
C VAL A 101 -17.48 -4.42 -1.79
N ALA A 102 -17.16 -3.16 -2.04
CA ALA A 102 -15.79 -2.66 -1.95
C ALA A 102 -15.25 -2.77 -0.52
N TRP A 103 -16.05 -2.40 0.48
CA TRP A 103 -15.69 -2.49 1.90
C TRP A 103 -15.52 -3.93 2.36
N THR A 104 -16.46 -4.81 2.03
CA THR A 104 -16.37 -6.23 2.42
C THR A 104 -15.17 -6.89 1.77
N MET A 105 -14.93 -6.64 0.49
CA MET A 105 -13.74 -7.16 -0.20
C MET A 105 -12.44 -6.62 0.38
N SER A 106 -12.40 -5.32 0.74
CA SER A 106 -11.22 -4.73 1.39
C SER A 106 -10.95 -5.37 2.74
N ALA A 107 -11.97 -5.50 3.59
CA ALA A 107 -11.84 -6.13 4.91
C ALA A 107 -11.43 -7.60 4.80
N LEU A 108 -12.05 -8.35 3.88
CA LEU A 108 -11.74 -9.76 3.64
C LEU A 108 -10.30 -9.93 3.16
N VAL A 109 -9.84 -9.13 2.19
CA VAL A 109 -8.47 -9.22 1.68
C VAL A 109 -7.46 -8.84 2.75
N ILE A 110 -7.69 -7.77 3.52
CA ILE A 110 -6.83 -7.40 4.64
C ILE A 110 -6.76 -8.53 5.67
N PHE A 111 -7.92 -9.10 6.04
CA PHE A 111 -7.98 -10.22 6.99
C PHE A 111 -7.21 -11.44 6.47
N VAL A 112 -7.41 -11.82 5.21
CA VAL A 112 -6.71 -12.95 4.58
C VAL A 112 -5.20 -12.71 4.56
N VAL A 113 -4.76 -11.49 4.24
CA VAL A 113 -3.33 -11.13 4.23
C VAL A 113 -2.74 -11.22 5.63
N LEU A 114 -3.43 -10.68 6.64
CA LEU A 114 -2.99 -10.78 8.04
C LEU A 114 -2.95 -12.23 8.52
N LEU A 115 -3.97 -13.03 8.17
CA LEU A 115 -4.04 -14.44 8.52
C LEU A 115 -2.89 -15.22 7.88
N ASP A 116 -2.65 -15.01 6.58
CA ASP A 116 -1.53 -15.61 5.85
C ASP A 116 -0.19 -15.25 6.50
N THR A 117 0.04 -13.97 6.80
CA THR A 117 1.26 -13.53 7.51
C THR A 117 1.39 -14.15 8.90
N SER A 118 0.29 -14.34 9.64
CA SER A 118 0.32 -14.95 10.98
C SER A 118 0.58 -16.45 10.95
N LEU A 119 0.09 -17.14 9.92
CA LEU A 119 0.29 -18.58 9.75
C LEU A 119 1.67 -18.90 9.20
N THR A 120 2.30 -17.96 8.49
CA THR A 120 3.65 -18.10 7.93
C THR A 120 4.74 -17.69 8.93
N ASN A 121 4.47 -17.86 10.24
CA ASN A 121 5.30 -17.38 11.34
C ASN A 121 6.79 -17.71 11.11
N ASP A 122 7.66 -16.70 11.23
CA ASP A 122 9.07 -16.77 10.81
C ASP A 122 9.89 -17.84 11.55
N ALA A 123 9.41 -18.26 12.71
CA ALA A 123 10.05 -19.26 13.56
C ALA A 123 10.16 -20.66 12.93
N ASP A 124 9.30 -20.99 11.96
CA ASP A 124 9.28 -22.35 11.39
C ASP A 124 10.14 -22.51 10.12
N TYR A 125 10.50 -21.42 9.42
CA TYR A 125 11.35 -21.51 8.21
C TYR A 125 12.82 -21.18 8.46
N CYS A 126 13.14 -20.30 9.42
CA CYS A 126 14.53 -20.00 9.77
C CYS A 126 15.10 -21.09 10.68
N THR A 127 16.00 -21.91 10.14
CA THR A 127 16.79 -22.87 10.93
C THR A 127 17.99 -22.24 11.65
N GLY A 128 18.24 -20.94 11.42
CA GLY A 128 19.29 -20.15 12.05
C GLY A 128 18.86 -19.45 13.35
N ASN A 129 19.80 -18.74 13.97
CA ASN A 129 19.51 -17.91 15.15
C ASN A 129 18.63 -16.71 14.80
N VAL A 130 18.06 -16.05 15.82
CA VAL A 130 17.29 -14.80 15.66
C VAL A 130 18.13 -13.76 14.90
N PRO A 131 17.54 -13.01 13.94
CA PRO A 131 18.27 -11.99 13.18
C PRO A 131 18.90 -10.95 14.11
N VAL A 132 20.15 -10.59 13.85
CA VAL A 132 20.92 -9.64 14.67
C VAL A 132 20.45 -8.22 14.45
N ASP A 133 20.06 -7.89 13.21
CA ASP A 133 19.55 -6.58 12.81
C ASP A 133 18.18 -6.71 12.10
N PRO A 134 17.08 -6.93 12.84
CA PRO A 134 15.74 -6.96 12.24
C PRO A 134 15.33 -5.56 11.75
N VAL A 135 14.50 -5.51 10.70
CA VAL A 135 13.89 -4.25 10.25
C VAL A 135 13.11 -3.63 11.40
N SER A 136 13.59 -2.50 11.90
CA SER A 136 12.88 -1.74 12.92
C SER A 136 11.58 -1.17 12.33
N TRP A 137 10.47 -1.33 13.04
CA TRP A 137 9.19 -0.67 12.71
C TRP A 137 9.33 0.84 12.53
N ASN A 138 10.32 1.47 13.18
CA ASN A 138 10.60 2.89 13.04
C ASN A 138 11.10 3.25 11.63
N VAL A 139 11.86 2.37 10.98
CA VAL A 139 12.33 2.57 9.59
C VAL A 139 11.14 2.59 8.65
N VAL A 140 10.22 1.65 8.80
CA VAL A 140 8.96 1.62 8.02
C VAL A 140 8.16 2.89 8.23
N GLY A 141 8.02 3.34 9.49
CA GLY A 141 7.35 4.59 9.83
C GLY A 141 8.00 5.82 9.15
N LEU A 142 9.33 5.92 9.18
CA LEU A 142 10.06 7.02 8.54
C LEU A 142 9.92 7.01 7.01
N CYS A 143 10.01 5.83 6.38
CA CYS A 143 9.79 5.67 4.94
C CYS A 143 8.37 6.09 4.54
N LEU A 144 7.36 5.79 5.36
CA LEU A 144 5.98 6.24 5.12
C LEU A 144 5.86 7.76 5.22
N VAL A 145 6.47 8.40 6.22
CA VAL A 145 6.48 9.87 6.34
C VAL A 145 7.19 10.51 5.13
N ALA A 146 8.33 9.97 4.71
CA ALA A 146 9.03 10.39 3.51
C ALA A 146 8.15 10.24 2.24
N ALA A 147 7.42 9.14 2.12
CA ALA A 147 6.51 8.93 1.00
C ALA A 147 5.33 9.91 1.00
N LEU A 148 4.72 10.18 2.15
CA LEU A 148 3.62 11.14 2.28
C LEU A 148 4.09 12.57 1.95
N THR A 149 5.28 12.95 2.38
CA THR A 149 5.88 14.26 2.06
C THR A 149 6.23 14.37 0.58
N ALA A 150 6.82 13.33 -0.02
CA ALA A 150 7.10 13.26 -1.45
C ALA A 150 5.83 13.35 -2.30
N GLY A 151 4.78 12.61 -1.94
CA GLY A 151 3.48 12.71 -2.60
C GLY A 151 2.89 14.11 -2.49
N SER A 152 3.05 14.76 -1.33
CA SER A 152 2.60 16.12 -1.10
C SER A 152 3.32 17.14 -1.98
N LEU A 153 4.64 17.01 -2.08
CA LEU A 153 5.45 17.85 -2.95
C LEU A 153 5.10 17.64 -4.43
N ALA A 154 4.93 16.39 -4.87
CA ALA A 154 4.55 16.08 -6.25
C ALA A 154 3.17 16.63 -6.62
N GLY A 155 2.18 16.52 -5.73
CA GLY A 155 0.86 17.12 -5.92
C GLY A 155 0.94 18.65 -6.05
N TRP A 156 1.77 19.30 -5.24
CA TRP A 156 2.00 20.74 -5.33
C TRP A 156 2.69 21.13 -6.65
N VAL A 157 3.76 20.44 -7.03
CA VAL A 157 4.49 20.67 -8.29
C VAL A 157 3.55 20.50 -9.49
N ALA A 158 2.77 19.42 -9.53
CA ALA A 158 1.78 19.19 -10.60
C ALA A 158 0.74 20.32 -10.67
N ARG A 159 0.29 20.85 -9.53
CA ARG A 159 -0.61 22.02 -9.48
C ARG A 159 0.05 23.30 -9.99
N VAL A 160 1.32 23.53 -9.67
CA VAL A 160 2.10 24.69 -10.13
C VAL A 160 2.33 24.61 -11.64
N ILE A 161 2.83 23.47 -12.13
CA ILE A 161 3.11 23.24 -13.56
C ILE A 161 1.83 23.38 -14.40
N SER A 162 0.71 22.82 -13.91
CA SER A 162 -0.59 22.94 -14.58
C SER A 162 -1.23 24.33 -14.51
N ARG A 163 -0.52 25.35 -13.98
CA ARG A 163 -1.04 26.71 -13.76
C ARG A 163 -2.36 26.72 -12.99
N ARG A 164 -2.51 25.83 -12.00
CA ARG A 164 -3.74 25.62 -11.21
C ARG A 164 -4.96 25.14 -12.00
N ARG A 165 -4.78 24.62 -13.21
CA ARG A 165 -5.87 24.07 -14.04
C ARG A 165 -6.09 22.57 -13.84
N ALA A 166 -5.17 21.87 -13.16
CA ALA A 166 -5.34 20.43 -12.90
C ALA A 166 -6.59 20.17 -12.05
N ARG A 167 -7.39 19.19 -12.47
CA ARG A 167 -8.56 18.74 -11.71
C ARG A 167 -8.11 18.08 -10.38
N PRO A 168 -8.88 18.21 -9.28
CA PRO A 168 -8.54 17.59 -7.99
C PRO A 168 -8.28 16.08 -8.07
N VAL A 169 -9.02 15.38 -8.94
CA VAL A 169 -8.84 13.94 -9.19
C VAL A 169 -7.47 13.60 -9.77
N VAL A 170 -6.95 14.44 -10.67
CA VAL A 170 -5.63 14.24 -11.29
C VAL A 170 -4.53 14.45 -10.26
N LEU A 171 -4.65 15.50 -9.45
CA LEU A 171 -3.70 15.75 -8.36
C LEU A 171 -3.70 14.64 -7.32
N TYR A 172 -4.88 14.07 -7.02
CA TYR A 172 -5.02 12.93 -6.13
C TYR A 172 -4.42 11.65 -6.69
N ALA A 173 -4.59 11.39 -8.00
CA ALA A 173 -3.96 10.25 -8.66
C ALA A 173 -2.42 10.38 -8.70
N VAL A 174 -1.90 11.57 -9.01
CA VAL A 174 -0.46 11.87 -8.95
C VAL A 174 0.05 11.64 -7.53
N TRP A 175 -0.65 12.17 -6.52
CA TRP A 175 -0.31 11.96 -5.12
C TRP A 175 -0.24 10.46 -4.77
N LEU A 176 -1.28 9.67 -5.08
CA LEU A 176 -1.32 8.23 -4.82
C LEU A 176 -0.17 7.48 -5.49
N ALA A 177 0.07 7.76 -6.77
CA ALA A 177 1.13 7.11 -7.53
C ALA A 177 2.51 7.42 -6.96
N THR A 178 2.73 8.69 -6.58
CA THR A 178 4.01 9.12 -6.00
C THR A 178 4.22 8.49 -4.63
N VAL A 179 3.20 8.44 -3.78
CA VAL A 179 3.30 7.76 -2.47
C VAL A 179 3.62 6.28 -2.67
N ALA A 180 2.88 5.58 -3.53
CA ALA A 180 3.11 4.16 -3.79
C ALA A 180 4.55 3.88 -4.25
N ALA A 181 5.02 4.64 -5.25
CA ALA A 181 6.38 4.51 -5.76
C ALA A 181 7.43 4.84 -4.69
N THR A 182 7.23 5.92 -3.93
CA THR A 182 8.20 6.33 -2.90
C THR A 182 8.26 5.33 -1.76
N VAL A 183 7.12 4.77 -1.32
CA VAL A 183 7.10 3.68 -0.32
C VAL A 183 7.95 2.51 -0.80
N VAL A 184 7.72 2.03 -2.02
CA VAL A 184 8.46 0.89 -2.56
C VAL A 184 9.95 1.19 -2.68
N LEU A 185 10.31 2.35 -3.23
CA LEU A 185 11.71 2.73 -3.44
C LEU A 185 12.47 2.96 -2.13
N THR A 186 11.85 3.63 -1.15
CA THR A 186 12.48 3.92 0.15
C THR A 186 12.56 2.70 1.05
N LEU A 187 11.65 1.72 0.87
CA LEU A 187 11.73 0.45 1.58
C LEU A 187 12.67 -0.55 0.90
N ALA A 188 12.94 -0.43 -0.40
CA ALA A 188 13.74 -1.40 -1.14
C ALA A 188 15.11 -1.65 -0.50
N GLU A 189 15.86 -0.59 -0.22
CA GLU A 189 17.20 -0.69 0.35
C GLU A 189 17.23 -1.26 1.78
N PRO A 190 16.47 -0.73 2.76
CA PRO A 190 16.47 -1.29 4.11
C PRO A 190 15.96 -2.74 4.15
N LEU A 191 15.01 -3.10 3.27
CA LEU A 191 14.51 -4.47 3.17
C LEU A 191 15.52 -5.42 2.53
N HIS A 192 16.28 -4.97 1.54
CA HIS A 192 17.33 -5.79 0.92
C HIS A 192 18.52 -6.01 1.86
N THR A 193 18.84 -5.04 2.71
CA THR A 193 19.92 -5.17 3.71
C THR A 193 19.52 -5.93 4.97
N ALA A 194 18.23 -6.14 5.18
CA ALA A 194 17.74 -6.80 6.39
C ALA A 194 17.99 -8.30 6.34
N GLN A 195 18.44 -8.85 7.46
CA GLN A 195 18.60 -10.29 7.59
C GLN A 195 17.25 -10.94 7.83
N THR A 196 16.89 -11.91 6.98
CA THR A 196 15.70 -12.76 7.18
C THR A 196 15.96 -13.81 8.25
N CYS A 197 17.15 -14.43 8.24
CA CYS A 197 17.63 -15.36 9.27
C CYS A 197 19.02 -14.96 9.79
N GLY A 198 19.29 -15.19 11.08
CA GLY A 198 20.62 -15.01 11.67
C GLY A 198 21.59 -16.12 11.24
N PRO A 199 22.91 -15.93 11.45
CA PRO A 199 23.93 -16.92 11.07
C PRO A 199 23.67 -18.27 11.76
N SER A 200 23.75 -19.35 10.98
CA SER A 200 23.63 -20.72 11.47
C SER A 200 24.99 -21.22 11.97
N GLY A 201 25.02 -21.73 13.21
CA GLY A 201 26.20 -22.35 13.80
C GLY A 201 27.08 -21.41 14.63
N ILE A 202 26.56 -20.91 15.76
CA ILE A 202 27.35 -20.76 17.00
C ILE A 202 26.40 -21.10 18.15
N GLY A 203 26.53 -22.33 18.64
CA GLY A 203 25.92 -22.89 19.84
C GLY A 203 26.77 -24.07 20.27
#